data_AF-A0A956GP91-F1
#
_entry.id   AF-A0A956GP91-F1
#
_cell.length_a   1.000
_cell.length_b   1.000
_cell.length_c   1.000
_cell.angle_alpha   90.00
_cell.angle_beta   90.00
_cell.angle_gamma   90.00
#
_symmetry.space_group_name_H-M   'P 1'
#
loop_
_entity.id
_entity.type
_entity.pdbx_description
1 polymer ?
#
loop_
_entity_poly.entity_id
_entity_poly.type
_entity_poly.pdbx_seq_one_letter_code
_entity_poly.pdbx_strand_id
1 'polypeptide(L)'
;MAASTAYHWDIVADHWIDLDVSDAGLGYVGTDWTCQSGGGYSAGFQTLDGFLRDGPLSRVHMPAEVADQVRADVEARLAAARPSLAVTVTVAPGVRLAHASVELDGRPVLVRDFAESPERLEVSSGTTTAGPHKIGWALLAFDAAGARARLYGDAEVEAAGSETIAVDVAIAPGDAGLAATAIVSRAG
;
A
#
# COMPACT_ATOMS: atom_id res chain seq x y z
N MET A 1 -14.20 10.59 -13.86
CA MET A 1 -13.92 11.32 -12.61
C MET A 1 -13.21 10.35 -11.71
N ALA A 2 -12.03 10.68 -11.19
CA ALA A 2 -11.34 9.80 -10.24
C ALA A 2 -12.26 9.56 -9.04
N ALA A 3 -12.32 8.32 -8.56
CA ALA A 3 -13.08 8.03 -7.35
C ALA A 3 -12.44 8.83 -6.20
N SER A 4 -13.27 9.57 -5.47
CA SER A 4 -12.83 10.36 -4.33
C SER A 4 -13.55 9.87 -3.09
N THR A 5 -12.82 9.75 -1.98
CA THR A 5 -13.39 9.34 -0.70
C THR A 5 -13.44 10.54 0.21
N ALA A 6 -14.66 10.97 0.54
CA ALA A 6 -14.93 12.08 1.41
C ALA A 6 -15.06 11.61 2.87
N TYR A 7 -14.41 12.32 3.78
CA TYR A 7 -14.44 12.07 5.21
C TYR A 7 -14.79 13.35 5.95
N HIS A 8 -15.66 13.23 6.96
CA HIS A 8 -16.07 14.33 7.83
C HIS A 8 -15.71 14.03 9.27
N TRP A 9 -15.19 15.03 9.99
CA TRP A 9 -14.96 14.97 11.43
C TRP A 9 -15.56 16.19 12.11
N ASP A 10 -16.49 15.94 13.03
CA ASP A 10 -16.91 16.89 14.05
C ASP A 10 -15.92 16.80 15.23
N ILE A 11 -15.12 17.84 15.41
CA ILE A 11 -14.03 17.82 16.41
C ILE A 11 -14.54 18.34 17.75
N VAL A 12 -15.18 19.51 17.74
CA VAL A 12 -15.96 20.08 18.86
C VAL A 12 -17.13 20.89 18.28
N ALA A 13 -18.03 21.39 19.14
CA ALA A 13 -19.08 22.30 18.69
C ALA A 13 -18.48 23.45 17.86
N ASP A 14 -19.03 23.66 16.67
CA ASP A 14 -18.63 24.68 15.67
C ASP A 14 -17.24 24.47 15.02
N HIS A 15 -16.59 23.32 15.23
CA HIS A 15 -15.32 22.99 14.58
C HIS A 15 -15.32 21.62 13.88
N TRP A 16 -15.12 21.64 12.55
CA TRP A 16 -15.15 20.45 11.71
C TRP A 16 -14.12 20.50 10.58
N ILE A 17 -13.81 19.31 10.03
CA ILE A 17 -12.96 19.13 8.86
C ILE A 17 -13.60 18.11 7.90
N ASP A 18 -13.75 18.53 6.65
CA ASP A 18 -13.97 17.68 5.48
C ASP A 18 -12.64 17.41 4.77
N LEU A 19 -12.39 16.16 4.44
CA LEU A 19 -11.24 15.71 3.67
C LEU A 19 -11.74 14.91 2.48
N ASP A 20 -11.28 15.28 1.28
CA ASP A 20 -11.52 14.53 0.06
C ASP A 20 -10.19 13.97 -0.45
N VAL A 21 -10.09 12.64 -0.50
CA VAL A 21 -8.87 11.96 -0.95
C VAL A 21 -9.13 11.31 -2.30
N SER A 22 -8.29 11.64 -3.28
CA SER A 22 -8.34 11.07 -4.64
C SER A 22 -6.94 10.76 -5.16
N ASP A 23 -6.86 10.02 -6.27
CA ASP A 23 -5.61 9.78 -7.01
C ASP A 23 -4.93 11.08 -7.50
N ALA A 24 -5.70 12.17 -7.63
CA ALA A 24 -5.22 13.49 -8.03
C ALA A 24 -4.66 14.31 -6.84
N GLY A 25 -4.81 13.82 -5.61
CA GLY A 25 -4.33 14.48 -4.41
C GLY A 25 -5.39 14.61 -3.31
N LEU A 26 -5.06 15.44 -2.32
CA LEU A 26 -5.84 15.66 -1.11
C LEU A 26 -6.48 17.05 -1.16
N GLY A 27 -7.82 17.07 -1.16
CA GLY A 27 -8.63 18.26 -0.91
C GLY A 27 -9.07 18.28 0.55
N TYR A 28 -9.16 19.46 1.17
CA TYR A 28 -9.75 19.59 2.49
C TYR A 28 -10.46 20.94 2.60
N VAL A 29 -11.52 20.97 3.40
CA VAL A 29 -12.24 22.17 3.82
C VAL A 29 -12.54 22.02 5.29
N GLY A 30 -12.47 23.09 6.06
CA GLY A 30 -12.81 23.03 7.48
C GLY A 30 -12.75 24.38 8.12
N THR A 31 -13.17 24.43 9.38
CA THR A 31 -13.15 25.63 10.21
C THR A 31 -11.76 25.85 10.79
N ASP A 32 -11.19 27.04 10.59
CA ASP A 32 -9.95 27.46 11.23
C ASP A 32 -10.15 27.65 12.75
N TRP A 33 -9.24 27.09 13.56
CA TRP A 33 -9.21 27.24 15.02
C TRP A 33 -8.91 28.68 15.49
N THR A 34 -8.38 29.52 14.61
CA THR A 34 -8.07 30.94 14.85
C THR A 34 -9.17 31.90 14.40
N CYS A 35 -10.08 31.45 13.54
CA CYS A 35 -11.18 32.27 13.05
C CYS A 35 -12.46 31.96 13.84
N GLN A 36 -12.74 32.72 14.89
CA GLN A 36 -14.04 32.71 15.60
C GLN A 36 -15.25 33.16 14.74
N SER A 37 -15.13 33.18 13.41
CA SER A 37 -16.22 33.51 12.49
C SER A 37 -15.85 33.12 11.05
N GLY A 38 -16.28 31.95 10.60
CA GLY A 38 -16.53 31.66 9.17
C GLY A 38 -15.34 31.72 8.20
N GLY A 39 -14.10 31.59 8.68
CA GLY A 39 -12.92 31.43 7.82
C GLY A 39 -12.72 29.97 7.46
N GLY A 40 -13.02 29.59 6.22
CA GLY A 40 -12.70 28.26 5.68
C GLY A 40 -11.33 28.24 5.02
N TYR A 41 -10.56 27.18 5.22
CA TYR A 41 -9.38 26.93 4.40
C TYR A 41 -9.82 26.34 3.06
N SER A 42 -9.40 26.95 1.96
CA SER A 42 -9.49 26.36 0.63
C SER A 42 -8.17 26.58 -0.10
N ALA A 43 -7.24 25.63 0.01
CA ALA A 43 -6.26 25.27 -1.02
C ALA A 43 -5.15 24.37 -0.46
N GLY A 44 -4.92 23.24 -1.14
CA GLY A 44 -3.62 22.95 -1.73
C GLY A 44 -2.55 22.34 -0.83
N PHE A 45 -2.72 21.08 -0.44
CA PHE A 45 -1.56 20.22 -0.21
C PHE A 45 -1.46 19.19 -1.34
N GLN A 46 -0.32 19.17 -2.02
CA GLN A 46 -0.08 18.26 -3.13
C GLN A 46 0.21 16.82 -2.67
N THR A 47 0.44 16.60 -1.36
CA THR A 47 0.70 15.28 -0.78
C THR A 47 0.18 15.16 0.65
N LEU A 48 -0.15 13.93 1.07
CA LEU A 48 -0.55 13.57 2.44
C LEU A 48 0.50 13.98 3.48
N ASP A 49 1.79 13.76 3.17
CA ASP A 49 2.89 14.16 4.05
C ASP A 49 2.92 15.68 4.28
N GLY A 50 2.60 16.47 3.25
CA GLY A 50 2.48 17.92 3.38
C GLY A 50 1.32 18.32 4.29
N PHE A 51 0.16 17.64 4.17
CA PHE A 51 -1.00 17.86 5.04
C PHE A 51 -0.70 17.50 6.51
N LEU A 52 -0.03 16.38 6.77
CA LEU A 52 0.26 15.93 8.13
C LEU A 52 1.36 16.75 8.82
N ARG A 53 2.32 17.27 8.06
CA ARG A 53 3.46 18.05 8.56
C ARG A 53 3.17 19.55 8.66
N ASP A 54 2.63 20.13 7.59
CA ASP A 54 2.53 21.58 7.39
C ASP A 54 1.07 22.06 7.27
N GLY A 55 0.10 21.14 7.35
CA GLY A 55 -1.33 21.43 7.19
C GLY A 55 -2.01 22.03 8.42
N PRO A 56 -3.36 22.10 8.40
CA PRO A 56 -4.14 22.66 9.51
C PRO A 56 -4.01 21.85 10.81
N LEU A 57 -3.45 20.65 10.74
CA LEU A 57 -3.08 19.82 11.89
C LEU A 57 -1.74 20.24 12.53
N SER A 58 -1.04 21.23 11.98
CA SER A 58 0.16 21.77 12.60
C SER A 58 -0.19 22.37 13.97
N ARG A 59 0.62 22.02 14.98
CA ARG A 59 0.41 22.30 16.42
C ARG A 59 0.30 23.79 16.80
N VAL A 60 0.35 24.68 15.82
CA VAL A 60 0.29 26.14 16.00
C VAL A 60 -1.15 26.58 16.31
N HIS A 61 -2.16 25.84 15.85
CA HIS A 61 -3.57 26.27 15.97
C HIS A 61 -4.52 25.22 16.54
N MET A 62 -4.18 23.92 16.50
CA MET A 62 -4.98 22.83 17.07
C MET A 62 -4.35 22.29 18.37
N PRO A 63 -5.13 21.94 19.42
CA PRO A 63 -4.62 21.25 20.59
C PRO A 63 -3.88 19.96 20.19
N ALA A 64 -2.71 19.71 20.78
CA ALA A 64 -1.83 18.61 20.37
C ALA A 64 -2.52 17.25 20.43
N GLU A 65 -3.33 16.99 21.46
CA GLU A 65 -4.07 15.74 21.64
C GLU A 65 -5.10 15.49 20.53
N VAL A 66 -5.75 16.56 20.06
CA VAL A 66 -6.74 16.50 18.98
C VAL A 66 -6.03 16.30 17.62
N ALA A 67 -4.93 17.02 17.38
CA ALA A 67 -4.14 16.87 16.17
C ALA A 67 -3.53 15.46 16.06
N ASP A 68 -3.08 14.89 17.17
CA ASP A 68 -2.53 13.54 17.22
C ASP A 68 -3.64 12.48 17.03
N GLN A 69 -4.85 12.69 17.57
CA GLN A 69 -6.01 11.82 17.31
C GLN A 69 -6.45 11.86 15.85
N VAL A 70 -6.59 13.04 15.25
CA VAL A 70 -6.96 13.17 13.82
C VAL A 70 -5.88 12.58 12.92
N ARG A 71 -4.59 12.75 13.26
CA ARG A 71 -3.49 12.09 12.53
C ARG A 71 -3.59 10.57 12.61
N ALA A 72 -3.77 10.03 13.81
CA ALA A 72 -3.92 8.59 14.02
C ALA A 72 -5.14 8.03 13.28
N ASP A 73 -6.26 8.76 13.26
CA ASP A 73 -7.47 8.35 12.55
C ASP A 73 -7.31 8.44 11.02
N VAL A 74 -6.65 9.47 10.50
CA VAL A 74 -6.32 9.58 9.07
C VAL A 74 -5.35 8.47 8.66
N GLU A 75 -4.32 8.19 9.43
CA GLU A 75 -3.37 7.10 9.18
C GLU A 75 -4.05 5.72 9.25
N ALA A 76 -4.87 5.47 10.27
CA ALA A 76 -5.60 4.21 10.45
C ALA A 76 -6.66 4.00 9.36
N ARG A 77 -7.38 5.06 8.97
CA ARG A 77 -8.38 4.98 7.88
C ARG A 77 -7.75 4.88 6.51
N LEU A 78 -6.61 5.55 6.27
CA LEU A 78 -5.84 5.31 5.05
C LEU A 78 -5.23 3.92 5.03
N ALA A 79 -4.83 3.36 6.17
CA ALA A 79 -4.41 1.96 6.24
C ALA A 79 -5.58 1.00 5.95
N ALA A 80 -6.79 1.31 6.45
CA ALA A 80 -8.01 0.51 6.22
C ALA A 80 -8.62 0.70 4.82
N ALA A 81 -8.41 1.86 4.18
CA ALA A 81 -8.89 2.19 2.84
C ALA A 81 -7.88 1.84 1.72
N ARG A 82 -6.79 1.11 2.04
CA ARG A 82 -5.81 0.63 1.06
C ARG A 82 -6.16 -0.80 0.63
N PRO A 83 -6.88 -1.02 -0.49
CA PRO A 83 -6.75 -2.26 -1.24
C PRO A 83 -5.27 -2.46 -1.57
N SER A 84 -4.67 -3.55 -1.09
CA SER A 84 -3.26 -3.80 -1.30
C SER A 84 -3.09 -5.03 -2.20
N LEU A 85 -2.13 -4.96 -3.11
CA LEU A 85 -1.56 -6.17 -3.67
C LEU A 85 -0.61 -6.73 -2.62
N ALA A 86 -0.92 -7.88 -2.05
CA ALA A 86 -0.06 -8.61 -1.14
C ALA A 86 0.59 -9.78 -1.90
N VAL A 87 1.88 -9.71 -2.19
CA VAL A 87 2.63 -10.85 -2.71
C VAL A 87 3.40 -11.49 -1.57
N THR A 88 3.09 -12.75 -1.29
CA THR A 88 3.82 -13.58 -0.33
C THR A 88 4.67 -14.58 -1.09
N VAL A 89 5.98 -14.57 -0.87
CA VAL A 89 6.88 -15.62 -1.37
C VAL A 89 7.30 -16.50 -0.20
N THR A 90 6.97 -17.79 -0.28
CA THR A 90 7.38 -18.81 0.70
C THR A 90 8.47 -19.68 0.10
N VAL A 91 9.57 -19.85 0.83
CA VAL A 91 10.75 -20.58 0.39
C VAL A 91 10.84 -21.90 1.15
N ALA A 92 10.85 -23.03 0.43
CA ALA A 92 10.98 -24.35 1.05
C ALA A 92 12.35 -24.53 1.74
N PRO A 93 12.43 -25.37 2.80
CA PRO A 93 13.70 -25.70 3.44
C PRO A 93 14.75 -26.20 2.46
N GLY A 94 15.99 -25.73 2.60
CA GLY A 94 17.11 -26.09 1.72
C GLY A 94 17.13 -25.34 0.38
N VAL A 95 16.15 -24.46 0.13
CA VAL A 95 16.17 -23.51 -0.99
C VAL A 95 16.64 -22.14 -0.49
N ARG A 96 17.47 -21.47 -1.28
CA ARG A 96 17.98 -20.13 -1.00
C ARG A 96 17.48 -19.14 -2.03
N LEU A 97 16.60 -18.24 -1.63
CA LEU A 97 16.22 -17.07 -2.41
C LEU A 97 17.35 -16.03 -2.35
N ALA A 98 17.83 -15.61 -3.51
CA ALA A 98 18.93 -14.65 -3.64
C ALA A 98 18.46 -13.30 -4.22
N HIS A 99 17.39 -13.30 -5.01
CA HIS A 99 16.82 -12.10 -5.58
C HIS A 99 15.31 -12.26 -5.75
N ALA A 100 14.56 -11.19 -5.51
CA ALA A 100 13.16 -11.09 -5.86
C ALA A 100 12.86 -9.73 -6.49
N SER A 101 12.21 -9.78 -7.65
CA SER A 101 11.55 -8.64 -8.28
C SER A 101 10.05 -8.91 -8.36
N VAL A 102 9.25 -7.95 -7.96
CA VAL A 102 7.79 -7.98 -8.07
C VAL A 102 7.35 -6.69 -8.75
N GLU A 103 6.42 -6.81 -9.68
CA GLU A 103 5.94 -5.73 -10.52
C GLU A 103 4.41 -5.70 -10.51
N LEU A 104 3.84 -4.49 -10.52
CA LEU A 104 2.43 -4.23 -10.73
C LEU A 104 2.30 -3.28 -11.93
N ASP A 105 1.56 -3.70 -12.95
CA ASP A 105 1.33 -2.98 -14.21
C ASP A 105 2.64 -2.54 -14.89
N GLY A 106 3.65 -3.42 -14.86
CA GLY A 106 4.98 -3.17 -15.41
C GLY A 106 5.82 -2.18 -14.62
N ARG A 107 5.40 -1.81 -13.39
CA ARG A 107 6.17 -0.97 -12.47
C ARG A 107 6.70 -1.80 -11.31
N PRO A 108 7.99 -1.69 -10.97
CA PRO A 108 8.56 -2.43 -9.85
C PRO A 108 7.97 -1.96 -8.52
N VAL A 109 7.46 -2.90 -7.72
CA VAL A 109 6.98 -2.68 -6.35
C VAL A 109 7.95 -3.25 -5.31
N LEU A 110 8.75 -4.24 -5.71
CA LEU A 110 9.92 -4.71 -4.98
C LEU A 110 11.01 -5.07 -5.97
N VAL A 111 12.25 -4.65 -5.68
CA VAL A 111 13.46 -5.26 -6.23
C VAL A 111 14.45 -5.41 -5.08
N ARG A 112 14.84 -6.64 -4.76
CA ARG A 112 15.67 -6.90 -3.58
C ARG A 112 16.60 -8.09 -3.80
N ASP A 113 17.87 -7.88 -3.46
CA ASP A 113 18.86 -8.94 -3.29
C ASP A 113 18.94 -9.36 -1.82
N PHE A 114 19.23 -10.64 -1.61
CA PHE A 114 19.29 -11.25 -0.28
C PHE A 114 20.69 -11.81 -0.04
N ALA A 115 21.37 -11.30 0.98
CA ALA A 115 22.59 -11.90 1.50
C ALA A 115 22.28 -13.22 2.23
N GLU A 116 21.22 -13.21 3.03
CA GLU A 116 20.64 -14.36 3.70
C GLU A 116 19.22 -14.58 3.20
N SER A 117 18.85 -15.82 2.86
CA SER A 117 17.54 -16.11 2.31
C SER A 117 16.47 -16.00 3.39
N PRO A 118 15.38 -15.25 3.14
CA PRO A 118 14.21 -15.32 4.00
C PRO A 118 13.50 -16.66 3.80
N GLU A 119 12.84 -17.15 4.85
CA GLU A 119 11.87 -18.25 4.75
C GLU A 119 10.55 -17.76 4.13
N ARG A 120 10.20 -16.50 4.41
CA ARG A 120 9.00 -15.82 3.93
C ARG A 120 9.30 -14.36 3.61
N LEU A 121 8.85 -13.91 2.45
CA LEU A 121 8.94 -12.52 2.01
C LEU A 121 7.54 -12.00 1.74
N GLU A 122 7.16 -10.90 2.38
CA GLU A 122 5.89 -10.23 2.15
C GLU A 122 6.14 -8.90 1.46
N VAL A 123 5.38 -8.64 0.40
CA VAL A 123 5.44 -7.41 -0.38
C VAL A 123 4.04 -6.88 -0.50
N SER A 124 3.82 -5.67 -0.01
CA SER A 124 2.59 -4.93 -0.27
C SER A 124 2.91 -3.79 -1.23
N SER A 125 2.32 -3.77 -2.42
CA SER A 125 2.21 -2.52 -3.16
C SER A 125 0.96 -1.79 -2.67
N GLY A 126 1.02 -0.46 -2.61
CA GLY A 126 -0.14 0.36 -2.24
C GLY A 126 -1.33 0.17 -3.20
N THR A 127 -2.34 1.01 -2.99
CA THR A 127 -3.66 1.04 -3.66
C THR A 127 -3.66 0.58 -5.12
N THR A 128 -4.33 -0.54 -5.40
CA THR A 128 -4.81 -0.89 -6.74
C THR A 128 -6.13 -0.17 -7.01
N THR A 129 -6.24 0.50 -8.16
CA THR A 129 -7.52 1.07 -8.61
C THR A 129 -8.49 -0.04 -9.01
N ALA A 130 -9.78 0.27 -9.20
CA ALA A 130 -10.67 -0.69 -9.85
C ALA A 130 -10.25 -0.90 -11.31
N GLY A 131 -10.31 -2.14 -11.79
CA GLY A 131 -10.01 -2.51 -13.17
C GLY A 131 -8.96 -3.61 -13.33
N PRO A 132 -8.48 -3.84 -14.57
CA PRO A 132 -7.52 -4.87 -14.87
C PRO A 132 -6.12 -4.48 -14.41
N HIS A 133 -5.46 -5.41 -13.72
CA HIS A 133 -4.09 -5.29 -13.24
C HIS A 133 -3.27 -6.51 -13.65
N LYS A 134 -1.99 -6.26 -13.96
CA LYS A 134 -1.01 -7.32 -14.24
C LYS A 134 0.05 -7.34 -13.15
N ILE A 135 0.18 -8.49 -12.50
CA ILE A 135 1.15 -8.73 -11.43
C ILE A 135 2.24 -9.62 -12.02
N GLY A 136 3.50 -9.19 -11.97
CA GLY A 136 4.65 -9.96 -12.42
C GLY A 136 5.61 -10.26 -11.28
N TRP A 137 6.29 -11.40 -11.35
CA TRP A 137 7.40 -11.72 -10.45
C TRP A 137 8.55 -12.40 -11.17
N ALA A 138 9.76 -12.10 -10.72
CA ALA A 138 11.00 -12.73 -11.14
C ALA A 138 11.85 -13.05 -9.92
N LEU A 139 12.19 -14.33 -9.75
CA LEU A 139 12.88 -14.84 -8.57
C LEU A 139 14.17 -15.56 -9.01
N LEU A 140 15.25 -15.31 -8.28
CA LEU A 140 16.50 -16.06 -8.39
C LEU A 140 16.66 -16.93 -7.15
N ALA A 141 16.65 -18.24 -7.34
CA ALA A 141 16.78 -19.20 -6.25
C ALA A 141 17.88 -20.22 -6.52
N PHE A 142 18.39 -20.82 -5.46
CA PHE A 142 19.39 -21.88 -5.48
C PHE A 142 18.89 -23.05 -4.66
N ASP A 143 19.09 -24.28 -5.13
CA ASP A 143 18.82 -25.47 -4.34
C ASP A 143 19.96 -25.76 -3.35
N ALA A 144 19.81 -26.82 -2.55
CA ALA A 144 20.81 -27.22 -1.56
C ALA A 144 22.16 -27.64 -2.17
N ALA A 145 22.17 -28.05 -3.44
CA ALA A 145 23.39 -28.38 -4.19
C ALA A 145 24.03 -27.14 -4.83
N GLY A 146 23.41 -25.96 -4.73
CA GLY A 146 23.86 -24.72 -5.33
C GLY A 146 23.46 -24.55 -6.79
N ALA A 147 22.60 -25.41 -7.33
CA ALA A 147 22.09 -25.25 -8.69
C ALA A 147 21.15 -24.04 -8.75
N ARG A 148 21.35 -23.19 -9.75
CA ARG A 148 20.64 -21.93 -9.92
C ARG A 148 19.37 -22.12 -10.75
N ALA A 149 18.26 -21.58 -10.27
CA ALA A 149 17.01 -21.46 -11.02
C ALA A 149 16.55 -20.01 -11.14
N ARG A 150 16.02 -19.66 -12.31
CA ARG A 150 15.33 -18.39 -12.56
C ARG A 150 13.86 -18.72 -12.74
N LEU A 151 13.02 -18.17 -11.87
CA LEU A 151 11.60 -18.48 -11.81
C LEU A 151 10.84 -17.20 -12.15
N TYR A 152 9.93 -17.29 -13.10
CA TYR A 152 9.14 -16.16 -13.58
C TYR A 152 7.67 -16.55 -13.57
N GLY A 153 6.81 -15.57 -13.35
CA GLY A 153 5.38 -15.75 -13.57
C GLY A 153 4.68 -14.41 -13.57
N ASP A 154 3.45 -14.45 -14.05
CA ASP A 154 2.56 -13.32 -14.02
C ASP A 154 1.12 -13.79 -13.80
N ALA A 155 0.30 -12.86 -13.32
CA ALA A 155 -1.12 -13.04 -13.12
C ALA A 155 -1.86 -11.78 -13.58
N GLU A 156 -3.00 -11.98 -14.23
CA GLU A 156 -3.93 -10.91 -14.59
C GLU A 156 -5.15 -11.01 -13.68
N VAL A 157 -5.53 -9.88 -13.09
CA VAL A 157 -6.61 -9.80 -12.12
C VAL A 157 -7.48 -8.59 -12.41
N GLU A 158 -8.79 -8.78 -12.29
CA GLU A 158 -9.73 -7.65 -12.25
C GLU A 158 -9.93 -7.29 -10.77
N ALA A 159 -9.53 -6.07 -10.38
CA ALA A 159 -9.70 -5.54 -9.04
C ALA A 159 -11.01 -4.74 -8.93
N ALA A 160 -11.76 -4.92 -7.85
CA ALA A 160 -12.95 -4.14 -7.53
C ALA A 160 -12.64 -2.74 -6.97
N GLY A 161 -11.36 -2.41 -6.74
CA GLY A 161 -10.90 -1.12 -6.20
C GLY A 161 -10.99 -0.99 -4.68
N SER A 162 -11.43 -2.02 -3.96
CA SER A 162 -11.44 -2.06 -2.49
C SER A 162 -11.02 -3.42 -1.90
N GLU A 163 -10.60 -4.37 -2.73
CA GLU A 163 -10.18 -5.71 -2.30
C GLU A 163 -8.66 -5.83 -2.15
N THR A 164 -8.21 -6.72 -1.27
CA THR A 164 -6.80 -7.12 -1.23
C THR A 164 -6.60 -8.31 -2.16
N ILE A 165 -5.72 -8.15 -3.14
CA ILE A 165 -5.35 -9.24 -4.05
C ILE A 165 -4.08 -9.87 -3.50
N ALA A 166 -4.15 -11.16 -3.17
CA ALA A 166 -3.02 -11.90 -2.67
C ALA A 166 -2.44 -12.82 -3.75
N VAL A 167 -1.12 -12.80 -3.91
CA VAL A 167 -0.38 -13.76 -4.74
C VAL A 167 0.59 -14.52 -3.86
N ASP A 168 0.28 -15.79 -3.60
CA ASP A 168 1.12 -16.68 -2.81
C ASP A 168 1.99 -17.51 -3.74
N VAL A 169 3.30 -17.21 -3.75
CA VAL A 169 4.29 -17.92 -4.54
C VAL A 169 5.09 -18.86 -3.64
N ALA A 170 4.95 -20.16 -3.84
CA ALA A 170 5.74 -21.18 -3.16
C ALA A 170 6.91 -21.63 -4.05
N ILE A 171 8.14 -21.57 -3.53
CA ILE A 171 9.34 -22.10 -4.19
C ILE A 171 9.72 -23.43 -3.55
N ALA A 172 9.76 -24.50 -4.33
CA ALA A 172 10.10 -25.83 -3.85
C ALA A 172 10.91 -26.64 -4.88
N PRO A 173 11.64 -27.68 -4.46
CA PRO A 173 12.18 -28.68 -5.37
C PRO A 173 11.05 -29.41 -6.12
N GLY A 174 11.23 -29.59 -7.42
CA GLY A 174 10.40 -30.41 -8.30
C GLY A 174 11.24 -31.37 -9.13
N ASP A 175 10.59 -32.13 -10.02
CA ASP A 175 11.21 -33.24 -10.76
C ASP A 175 12.39 -32.83 -11.65
N ALA A 176 12.44 -31.57 -12.09
CA ALA A 176 13.47 -31.03 -12.99
C ALA A 176 14.33 -29.92 -12.36
N GLY A 177 14.30 -29.76 -11.03
CA GLY A 177 14.95 -28.67 -10.29
C GLY A 177 13.94 -27.83 -9.52
N LEU A 178 14.29 -26.58 -9.18
CA LEU A 178 13.36 -25.71 -8.45
C LEU A 178 12.17 -25.30 -9.32
N ALA A 179 10.99 -25.25 -8.71
CA ALA A 179 9.76 -24.74 -9.30
C ALA A 179 9.15 -23.65 -8.41
N ALA A 180 8.47 -22.69 -9.03
CA ALA A 180 7.58 -21.76 -8.36
C ALA A 180 6.13 -22.11 -8.71
N THR A 181 5.27 -22.19 -7.71
CA THR A 181 3.81 -22.29 -7.90
C THR A 181 3.17 -21.05 -7.32
N ALA A 182 2.34 -20.37 -8.10
CA ALA A 182 1.63 -19.18 -7.66
C ALA A 182 0.13 -19.45 -7.55
N ILE A 183 -0.47 -19.01 -6.46
CA ILE A 183 -1.91 -19.01 -6.25
C ILE A 183 -2.36 -17.57 -6.08
N VAL A 184 -3.33 -17.16 -6.88
CA VAL A 184 -3.98 -15.85 -6.76
C VAL A 184 -5.24 -16.03 -5.95
N SER A 185 -5.37 -15.27 -4.87
CA SER A 185 -6.54 -15.25 -4.01
C SER A 185 -7.01 -13.83 -3.76
N ARG A 186 -8.28 -13.69 -3.37
CA ARG A 186 -8.91 -12.41 -3.03
C ARG A 186 -9.24 -12.43 -1.55
N ALA A 187 -8.71 -11.48 -0.80
CA ALA A 187 -9.09 -11.23 0.59
C ALA A 187 -10.13 -10.10 0.60
N GLY A 188 -11.34 -10.45 1.04
CA GLY A 188 -12.48 -9.55 1.20
C GLY A 188 -12.57 -8.93 2.58
#